data_AF-A0A485A0P9-F1
#
_entry.id   AF-A0A485A0P9-F1
#
_cell.length_a   1.000
_cell.length_b   1.000
_cell.length_c   1.000
_cell.angle_alpha   90.00
_cell.angle_beta   90.00
_cell.angle_gamma   90.00
#
_symmetry.space_group_name_H-M   'P 1'
#
loop_
_entity.id
_entity.type
_entity.pdbx_description
1 polymer ?
#
loop_
_entity_poly.entity_id
_entity_poly.type
_entity_poly.pdbx_seq_one_letter_code
_entity_poly.pdbx_strand_id
1 'polypeptide(L)'
;MTLLLLGELLIGAVLGLIISTTGVGGGVLVLPVLVYLFGMDALAAVATANLLSMLMKISSTGMHFRLGNIPVKRSLMILAVMLPSTLIASYGITYLAAVPAWHNYVQIGINSLIVLAIALSLFIFCTRLFRLKNWLRNSLKNNRPASLALLFPAPARVSLSALPALAAAW
;
A
#
# COMPACT_ATOMS: atom_id res chain seq x y z
N MET A 1 22.61 16.22 -13.97
CA MET A 1 21.61 16.61 -12.94
C MET A 1 20.21 16.78 -13.51
N THR A 2 20.00 17.57 -14.56
CA THR A 2 18.65 17.83 -15.12
C THR A 2 17.95 16.59 -15.73
N LEU A 3 18.69 15.70 -16.42
CA LEU A 3 18.12 14.48 -17.02
C LEU A 3 17.67 13.43 -15.98
N LEU A 4 18.35 13.36 -14.83
CA LEU A 4 17.98 12.43 -13.74
C LEU A 4 16.69 12.88 -13.05
N LEU A 5 16.57 14.18 -12.77
CA LEU A 5 15.35 14.79 -12.23
C LEU A 5 14.13 14.56 -13.14
N LEU A 6 14.32 14.64 -14.46
CA LEU A 6 13.24 14.41 -15.42
C LEU A 6 12.77 12.95 -15.42
N GLY A 7 13.70 11.99 -15.26
CA GLY A 7 13.39 10.57 -15.11
C GLY A 7 12.60 10.27 -13.85
N GLU A 8 13.03 10.82 -12.71
CA GLU A 8 12.33 10.67 -11.42
C GLU A 8 10.92 11.29 -11.44
N LEU A 9 10.77 12.45 -12.09
CA LEU A 9 9.49 13.11 -12.26
C LEU A 9 8.51 12.28 -13.11
N LEU A 10 8.98 11.69 -14.20
CA LEU A 10 8.19 10.81 -15.07
C LEU A 10 7.72 9.56 -14.32
N ILE A 11 8.63 8.92 -13.57
CA ILE A 11 8.30 7.75 -12.74
C ILE A 11 7.28 8.12 -11.67
N GLY A 12 7.48 9.25 -10.98
CA GLY A 12 6.54 9.78 -9.98
C GLY A 12 5.17 10.12 -10.57
N ALA A 13 5.11 10.68 -11.78
CA ALA A 13 3.86 11.01 -12.47
C ALA A 13 3.09 9.75 -12.89
N VAL A 14 3.77 8.74 -13.43
CA VAL A 14 3.16 7.45 -13.81
C VAL A 14 2.64 6.72 -12.56
N LEU A 15 3.45 6.66 -11.50
CA LEU A 15 3.02 6.08 -10.23
C LEU A 15 1.83 6.84 -9.63
N GLY A 16 1.86 8.17 -9.64
CA GLY A 16 0.75 9.00 -9.20
C GLY A 16 -0.54 8.74 -9.96
N LEU A 17 -0.46 8.60 -11.30
CA LEU A 17 -1.60 8.25 -12.14
C LEU A 17 -2.16 6.86 -11.82
N ILE A 18 -1.29 5.86 -11.65
CA ILE A 18 -1.71 4.49 -11.27
C ILE A 18 -2.42 4.51 -9.91
N ILE A 19 -1.84 5.20 -8.92
CA ILE A 19 -2.42 5.27 -7.57
C ILE A 19 -3.76 6.02 -7.59
N SER A 20 -3.84 7.14 -8.30
CA SER A 20 -5.07 7.95 -8.40
C SER A 20 -6.20 7.19 -9.10
N THR A 21 -5.89 6.44 -10.17
CA THR A 21 -6.89 5.67 -10.93
C THR A 21 -7.33 4.41 -10.20
N THR A 22 -6.47 3.82 -9.37
CA THR A 22 -6.80 2.62 -8.59
C THR A 22 -7.74 2.93 -7.42
N GLY A 23 -7.86 4.20 -6.98
CA GLY A 23 -8.78 4.60 -5.91
C GLY A 23 -8.45 4.01 -4.52
N VAL A 24 -7.37 3.25 -4.41
CA VAL A 24 -6.84 2.71 -3.15
C VAL A 24 -6.13 3.87 -2.46
N GLY A 25 -6.73 4.41 -1.40
CA GLY A 25 -6.17 5.53 -0.61
C GLY A 25 -4.67 5.36 -0.41
N GLY A 26 -3.89 6.36 -0.86
CA GLY A 26 -2.49 6.24 -1.26
C GLY A 26 -1.53 5.60 -0.27
N GLY A 27 -1.84 5.52 1.02
CA GLY A 27 -0.94 5.00 2.05
C GLY A 27 -0.40 3.57 1.81
N VAL A 28 -1.17 2.66 1.21
CA VAL A 28 -0.74 1.26 1.06
C VAL A 28 0.31 1.08 -0.05
N LEU A 29 0.25 1.87 -1.11
CA LEU A 29 1.18 1.80 -2.24
C LEU A 29 2.32 2.83 -2.13
N VAL A 30 2.04 4.01 -1.58
CA VAL A 30 3.02 5.11 -1.53
C VAL A 30 4.16 4.79 -0.54
N LEU A 31 3.87 4.14 0.59
CA LEU A 31 4.90 3.78 1.58
C LEU A 31 5.98 2.83 1.04
N PRO A 32 5.65 1.65 0.47
CA PRO A 32 6.67 0.77 -0.08
C PRO A 32 7.39 1.41 -1.27
N VAL A 33 6.71 2.24 -2.07
CA VAL A 33 7.36 2.97 -3.17
C VAL A 33 8.37 4.00 -2.65
N LEU A 34 8.05 4.80 -1.63
CA LEU A 34 9.01 5.78 -1.11
C LEU A 34 10.18 5.12 -0.37
N VAL A 35 9.94 4.02 0.35
CA VAL A 35 11.00 3.33 1.09
C VAL A 35 11.89 2.50 0.16
N TYR A 36 11.32 1.69 -0.74
CA TYR A 36 12.12 0.82 -1.62
C TYR A 36 12.67 1.54 -2.86
N LEU A 37 11.95 2.50 -3.43
CA LEU A 37 12.37 3.17 -4.67
C LEU A 37 13.18 4.44 -4.40
N PHE A 38 12.81 5.24 -3.38
CA PHE A 38 13.48 6.49 -3.05
C PHE A 38 14.47 6.38 -1.88
N GLY A 39 14.50 5.24 -1.16
CA GLY A 39 15.43 5.04 -0.04
C GLY A 39 15.26 6.05 1.10
N MET A 40 14.08 6.68 1.20
CA MET A 40 13.80 7.69 2.22
C MET A 40 13.65 7.05 3.60
N ASP A 41 14.08 7.77 4.63
CA ASP A 41 13.85 7.38 6.02
C ASP A 41 12.35 7.15 6.27
N ALA A 42 12.01 6.14 7.07
CA ALA A 42 10.64 5.68 7.27
C ALA A 42 9.73 6.82 7.80
N LEU A 43 10.27 7.70 8.64
CA LEU A 43 9.56 8.86 9.15
C LEU A 43 9.22 9.87 8.03
N ALA A 44 10.21 10.20 7.19
CA ALA A 44 10.03 11.12 6.07
C ALA A 44 9.06 10.55 5.02
N ALA A 45 9.17 9.24 4.74
CA ALA A 45 8.28 8.54 3.81
C ALA A 45 6.81 8.59 4.25
N VAL A 46 6.54 8.42 5.55
CA VAL A 46 5.18 8.50 6.10
C VAL A 46 4.63 9.93 6.00
N ALA A 47 5.44 10.94 6.30
CA ALA A 47 5.03 12.34 6.18
C ALA A 47 4.65 12.70 4.74
N THR A 48 5.51 12.35 3.78
CA THR A 48 5.25 12.59 2.35
C THR A 48 4.05 11.79 1.84
N ALA A 49 3.89 10.53 2.27
CA ALA A 49 2.74 9.72 1.91
C ALA A 49 1.41 10.31 2.42
N ASN A 50 1.42 10.90 3.62
CA ASN A 50 0.25 11.58 4.17
C ASN A 50 -0.12 12.83 3.36
N LEU A 51 0.89 13.64 2.96
CA LEU A 51 0.69 14.81 2.10
C LEU A 51 0.10 14.41 0.72
N LEU A 52 0.69 13.39 0.08
CA LEU A 52 0.20 12.87 -1.20
C LEU A 52 -1.24 12.33 -1.06
N SER A 53 -1.54 11.65 0.04
CA SER A 53 -2.90 11.15 0.31
C SER A 53 -3.91 12.28 0.49
N MET A 54 -3.52 13.39 1.13
CA MET A 54 -4.37 14.58 1.24
C MET A 54 -4.70 15.16 -0.13
N LEU A 55 -3.69 15.35 -0.99
CA LEU A 55 -3.87 15.86 -2.35
C LEU A 55 -4.79 14.96 -3.19
N MET A 56 -4.60 13.65 -3.10
CA MET A 56 -5.46 12.68 -3.80
C MET A 56 -6.92 12.76 -3.33
N LYS A 57 -7.16 12.91 -2.03
CA LYS A 57 -8.52 13.07 -1.48
C LYS A 57 -9.18 14.33 -2.00
N ILE A 58 -8.47 15.45 -2.06
CA ILE A 58 -8.99 16.72 -2.62
C ILE A 58 -9.38 16.52 -4.09
N SER A 59 -8.49 15.92 -4.90
CA SER A 59 -8.74 15.66 -6.32
C SER A 59 -9.92 14.71 -6.54
N SER A 60 -10.01 13.63 -5.75
CA SER A 60 -11.10 12.66 -5.78
C SER A 60 -12.44 13.28 -5.37
N THR A 61 -12.46 14.12 -4.32
CA THR A 61 -13.65 14.88 -3.94
C THR A 61 -14.10 15.82 -5.06
N GLY A 62 -13.17 16.51 -5.73
CA GLY A 62 -13.48 17.37 -6.88
C GLY A 62 -14.10 16.62 -8.06
N MET A 63 -13.62 15.42 -8.37
CA MET A 63 -14.19 14.55 -9.40
C MET A 63 -15.63 14.15 -9.06
N HIS A 64 -15.89 13.70 -7.82
CA HIS A 64 -17.24 13.37 -7.38
C HIS A 64 -18.16 14.58 -7.29
N PHE A 65 -17.63 15.78 -7.08
CA PHE A 65 -18.42 17.02 -7.04
C PHE A 65 -19.04 17.31 -8.41
N ARG A 66 -18.34 16.98 -9.51
CA ARG A 66 -18.84 17.12 -10.88
C ARG A 66 -19.94 16.12 -11.24
N LEU A 67 -20.03 15.00 -10.53
CA LEU A 67 -21.03 13.93 -10.75
C LEU A 67 -22.37 14.20 -10.03
N GLY A 68 -22.51 15.33 -9.31
CA GLY A 68 -23.80 15.81 -8.77
C GLY A 68 -24.44 14.98 -7.64
N ASN A 69 -23.83 13.87 -7.23
CA ASN A 69 -24.41 12.93 -6.25
C ASN A 69 -23.77 13.00 -4.86
N ILE A 70 -23.13 14.11 -4.49
CA ILE A 70 -22.57 14.27 -3.14
C ILE A 70 -23.64 14.86 -2.22
N PRO A 71 -24.07 14.17 -1.14
CA PRO A 71 -24.78 14.81 -0.05
C PRO A 71 -23.80 15.72 0.70
N VAL A 72 -23.55 16.93 0.17
CA VAL A 72 -22.62 17.93 0.72
C VAL A 72 -22.90 18.16 2.21
N LYS A 73 -24.18 18.11 2.59
CA LYS A 73 -24.63 18.21 3.99
C LYS A 73 -24.01 17.14 4.90
N ARG A 74 -23.91 15.87 4.46
CA ARG A 74 -23.29 14.78 5.27
C ARG A 74 -21.77 14.92 5.32
N SER A 75 -21.14 15.27 4.20
CA SER A 75 -19.69 15.49 4.16
C SER A 75 -19.27 16.66 5.05
N LEU A 76 -20.05 17.75 5.04
CA LEU A 76 -19.80 18.92 5.88
C LEU A 76 -20.01 18.59 7.37
N MET A 77 -21.00 17.76 7.71
CA MET A 77 -21.23 17.30 9.09
C MET A 77 -20.06 16.47 9.61
N ILE A 78 -19.50 15.58 8.79
CA ILE A 78 -18.30 14.81 9.16
C ILE A 78 -17.09 15.74 9.31
N LEU A 79 -16.88 16.67 8.37
CA LEU A 79 -15.81 17.66 8.45
C LEU A 79 -15.91 18.51 9.73
N ALA A 80 -17.13 18.93 10.08
CA ALA A 80 -17.42 19.73 11.27
C ALA A 80 -17.15 18.97 12.57
N VAL A 81 -17.16 17.63 12.58
CA VAL A 81 -16.75 16.82 13.74
C VAL A 81 -15.25 16.57 13.73
N MET A 82 -14.67 16.29 12.56
CA MET A 82 -13.25 15.96 12.44
C MET A 82 -12.36 17.15 12.79
N LEU A 83 -12.60 18.34 12.23
CA LEU A 83 -11.76 19.52 12.48
C LEU A 83 -11.61 19.85 13.98
N PRO A 84 -12.69 20.07 14.76
CA PRO A 84 -12.55 20.35 16.18
C PRO A 84 -11.99 19.17 16.95
N SER A 85 -12.29 17.92 16.56
CA SER A 85 -11.71 16.74 17.20
C SER A 85 -10.18 16.72 17.10
N THR A 86 -9.63 16.95 15.91
CA THR A 86 -8.15 17.02 15.72
C THR A 86 -7.54 18.19 16.47
N LEU A 87 -8.19 19.37 16.48
CA LEU A 87 -7.69 20.54 17.20
C LEU A 87 -7.72 20.32 18.71
N ILE A 88 -8.82 19.81 19.27
CA ILE A 88 -8.96 19.51 20.71
C ILE A 88 -7.96 18.44 21.12
N ALA A 89 -7.77 17.39 20.34
CA ALA A 89 -6.79 16.35 20.63
C ALA A 89 -5.36 16.91 20.61
N SER A 90 -5.01 17.69 19.59
CA SER A 90 -3.68 18.31 19.47
C SER A 90 -3.40 19.27 20.63
N TYR A 91 -4.34 20.17 20.92
CA TYR A 91 -4.19 21.17 21.99
C TYR A 91 -4.26 20.54 23.39
N GLY A 92 -5.09 19.51 23.58
CA GLY A 92 -5.21 18.78 24.83
C GLY A 92 -3.94 18.02 25.19
N ILE A 93 -3.29 17.38 24.21
CA ILE A 93 -2.03 16.67 24.41
C ILE A 93 -0.89 17.66 24.73
N THR A 94 -0.81 18.80 24.05
CA THR A 94 0.23 19.81 24.34
C THR A 94 0.03 20.49 25.69
N TYR A 95 -1.21 20.75 26.10
CA TYR A 95 -1.49 21.34 27.41
C TYR A 95 -1.18 20.37 28.56
N LEU A 96 -1.54 19.08 28.42
CA LEU A 96 -1.19 18.04 29.40
C LEU A 96 0.31 17.77 29.46
N ALA A 97 1.02 17.87 28.33
CA ALA A 97 2.46 17.68 28.27
C ALA A 97 3.27 18.85 28.87
N ALA A 98 2.67 20.03 29.04
CA ALA A 98 3.31 21.21 29.63
C ALA A 98 3.45 21.12 31.17
N VAL A 99 2.72 20.22 31.83
CA VAL A 99 2.80 20.02 33.28
C VAL A 99 3.85 18.94 33.59
N PRO A 100 4.98 19.27 34.25
CA PRO A 100 6.11 18.34 34.44
C PRO A 100 5.75 17.09 35.27
N ALA A 101 4.72 17.16 36.14
CA ALA A 101 4.25 16.02 36.91
C ALA A 101 3.53 14.95 36.07
N TRP A 102 2.95 15.32 34.93
CA TRP A 102 2.18 14.43 34.06
C TRP A 102 2.95 14.00 32.80
N HIS A 103 4.13 14.57 32.57
CA HIS A 103 4.94 14.33 31.38
C HIS A 103 5.20 12.83 31.14
N ASN A 104 5.57 12.09 32.20
CA ASN A 104 5.83 10.64 32.10
C ASN A 104 4.59 9.83 31.71
N TYR A 105 3.42 10.16 32.28
CA TYR A 105 2.18 9.46 31.96
C TYR A 105 1.68 9.78 30.55
N VAL A 106 1.80 11.03 30.13
CA VAL A 106 1.44 11.47 28.76
C VAL A 106 2.36 10.82 27.74
N GLN A 107 3.67 10.76 28.00
CA GLN A 107 4.65 10.15 27.11
C GLN A 107 4.46 8.62 27.00
N ILE A 108 4.18 7.92 28.11
CA ILE A 108 3.82 6.50 28.08
C ILE A 108 2.52 6.28 27.30
N GLY A 109 1.52 7.17 27.46
CA GLY A 109 0.28 7.14 26.70
C GLY A 109 0.50 7.30 25.19
N ILE A 110 1.29 8.29 24.78
CA ILE A 110 1.61 8.51 23.36
C ILE A 110 2.43 7.35 22.80
N ASN A 111 3.48 6.91 23.49
CA ASN A 111 4.35 5.84 23.01
C ASN A 111 3.59 4.51 22.90
N SER A 112 2.73 4.18 23.87
CA SER A 112 1.89 2.99 23.79
C SER A 112 0.88 3.05 22.64
N LEU A 113 0.29 4.22 22.38
CA LEU A 113 -0.59 4.43 21.22
C LEU A 113 0.15 4.24 19.89
N ILE A 114 1.36 4.78 19.78
CA ILE A 114 2.20 4.64 18.58
C ILE A 114 2.59 3.18 18.38
N VAL A 115 3.07 2.49 19.42
CA VAL A 115 3.43 1.07 19.35
C VAL A 115 2.22 0.21 18.97
N LEU A 116 1.05 0.49 19.55
CA LEU A 116 -0.19 -0.19 19.20
C LEU A 116 -0.58 0.05 17.72
N ALA A 117 -0.46 1.30 17.25
CA ALA A 117 -0.73 1.64 15.86
C ALA A 117 0.21 0.92 14.89
N ILE A 118 1.51 0.84 15.22
CA ILE A 118 2.50 0.08 14.44
C ILE A 118 2.15 -1.41 14.45
N ALA A 119 1.80 -1.98 15.61
CA ALA A 119 1.43 -3.39 15.73
C ALA A 119 0.17 -3.73 14.91
N LEU A 120 -0.87 -2.89 14.98
CA LEU A 120 -2.09 -3.04 14.17
C LEU A 120 -1.80 -2.87 12.68
N SER A 121 -0.97 -1.89 12.30
CA SER A 121 -0.55 -1.68 10.92
C SER A 121 0.18 -2.91 10.37
N LEU A 122 1.13 -3.46 11.14
CA LEU A 122 1.86 -4.68 10.80
C LEU A 122 0.90 -5.88 10.67
N PHE A 123 -0.06 -6.00 11.57
CA PHE A 123 -1.08 -7.06 11.53
C PHE A 123 -1.96 -6.95 10.27
N ILE A 124 -2.42 -5.76 9.92
CA ILE A 124 -3.20 -5.50 8.69
C ILE A 124 -2.36 -5.80 7.45
N PHE A 125 -1.08 -5.42 7.44
CA PHE A 125 -0.18 -5.71 6.33
C PHE A 125 0.03 -7.22 6.15
N CYS A 126 0.27 -7.95 7.24
CA CYS A 126 0.38 -9.42 7.21
C CYS A 126 -0.90 -10.06 6.67
N THR A 127 -2.08 -9.64 7.14
CA THR A 127 -3.36 -10.19 6.65
C THR A 127 -3.65 -9.83 5.18
N ARG A 128 -3.16 -8.69 4.68
CA ARG A 128 -3.24 -8.32 3.26
C ARG A 128 -2.32 -9.19 2.39
N LEU A 129 -1.10 -9.44 2.84
CA LEU A 129 -0.11 -10.25 2.12
C LEU A 129 -0.55 -11.73 2.02
N PHE A 130 -1.11 -12.28 3.10
CA PHE A 130 -1.69 -13.63 3.09
C PHE A 130 -2.90 -13.76 2.16
N ARG A 131 -3.75 -12.74 2.06
CA ARG A 131 -4.88 -12.73 1.11
C ARG A 131 -4.42 -12.74 -0.34
N LEU A 132 -3.38 -11.98 -0.68
CA LEU A 132 -2.81 -11.98 -2.04
C LEU A 132 -2.14 -13.32 -2.38
N LYS A 133 -1.38 -13.89 -1.45
CA LYS A 133 -0.77 -15.23 -1.59
C LYS A 133 -1.82 -16.32 -1.78
N ASN A 134 -2.92 -16.27 -1.03
CA ASN A 134 -4.03 -17.23 -1.16
C ASN A 134 -4.78 -17.06 -2.49
N TRP A 135 -4.97 -15.82 -2.95
CA TRP A 135 -5.58 -15.54 -4.26
C TRP A 135 -4.72 -16.04 -5.42
N LEU A 136 -3.40 -15.75 -5.41
CA LEU A 136 -2.46 -16.27 -6.40
C LEU A 136 -2.40 -17.80 -6.40
N ARG A 137 -2.36 -18.43 -5.22
CA ARG A 137 -2.39 -19.89 -5.09
C ARG A 137 -3.67 -20.50 -5.64
N ASN A 138 -4.83 -19.88 -5.39
CA ASN A 138 -6.10 -20.35 -5.94
C ASN A 138 -6.21 -20.11 -7.45
N SER A 139 -5.68 -18.98 -7.96
CA SER A 139 -5.63 -18.70 -9.40
C SER A 139 -4.70 -19.66 -10.15
N LEU A 140 -3.54 -20.02 -9.59
CA LEU A 140 -2.63 -21.02 -10.17
C LEU A 140 -3.17 -22.45 -10.05
N LYS A 141 -3.97 -22.75 -9.01
CA LYS A 141 -4.61 -24.06 -8.84
C LYS A 141 -5.82 -24.24 -9.76
N ASN A 142 -6.54 -23.16 -10.08
CA ASN A 142 -7.74 -23.19 -10.91
C ASN A 142 -7.42 -23.07 -12.41
N ASN A 143 -6.41 -22.27 -12.79
CA ASN A 143 -5.89 -22.22 -14.16
C ASN A 143 -4.70 -23.18 -14.28
N ARG A 144 -5.02 -24.44 -14.61
CA ARG A 144 -4.01 -25.41 -15.06
C ARG A 144 -3.15 -24.82 -16.19
N PRO A 145 -1.86 -25.19 -16.25
CA PRO A 145 -0.84 -24.57 -17.09
C PRO A 145 -0.97 -24.99 -18.55
N ALA A 146 -2.01 -24.54 -19.25
CA ALA A 146 -2.09 -24.74 -20.70
C ALA A 146 -1.17 -23.75 -21.46
N SER A 147 -0.98 -22.53 -20.95
CA SER A 147 -0.18 -21.49 -21.61
C SER A 147 1.30 -21.52 -21.25
N LEU A 148 1.67 -22.01 -20.05
CA LEU A 148 3.06 -22.06 -19.59
C LEU A 148 3.85 -23.26 -20.15
N ALA A 149 3.15 -24.29 -20.64
CA ALA A 149 3.74 -25.43 -21.34
C ALA A 149 4.13 -25.12 -22.80
N LEU A 150 3.60 -24.04 -23.38
CA LEU A 150 3.95 -23.59 -24.74
C LEU A 150 5.15 -22.63 -24.78
N LEU A 151 5.41 -21.90 -23.69
CA LEU A 151 6.49 -20.90 -23.64
C LEU A 151 7.85 -21.49 -23.22
N PHE A 152 7.84 -22.69 -22.62
CA PHE A 152 9.03 -23.46 -22.28
C PHE A 152 8.84 -24.89 -22.78
N PRO A 153 9.20 -25.21 -24.04
CA PRO A 153 9.33 -26.60 -24.43
C PRO A 153 10.36 -27.24 -23.49
N ALA A 154 9.92 -28.19 -22.68
CA ALA A 154 10.82 -29.00 -21.87
C ALA A 154 11.89 -29.59 -22.81
N PRO A 155 13.18 -29.58 -22.47
CA PRO A 155 14.16 -30.32 -23.25
C PRO A 155 13.66 -31.77 -23.28
N ALA A 156 13.46 -32.28 -24.50
CA ALA A 156 12.93 -33.62 -24.73
C ALA A 156 13.72 -34.61 -23.87
N ARG A 157 13.08 -35.12 -22.80
CA ARG A 157 13.61 -36.28 -22.08
C ARG A 157 13.46 -37.44 -23.04
N VAL A 158 14.54 -37.75 -23.75
CA VAL A 158 14.68 -39.03 -24.44
C VAL A 158 14.48 -40.11 -23.38
N SER A 159 13.35 -40.80 -23.47
CA SER A 159 12.97 -41.84 -22.52
C SER A 159 13.84 -43.07 -22.76
N LEU A 160 14.86 -43.24 -21.92
CA LEU A 160 15.74 -44.41 -21.88
C LEU A 160 15.01 -45.75 -21.58
N SER A 161 13.68 -45.75 -21.44
CA SER A 161 12.85 -46.96 -21.28
C SER A 161 12.36 -47.58 -22.59
N ALA A 162 12.61 -46.96 -23.75
CA ALA A 162 12.22 -47.52 -25.06
C ALA A 162 13.27 -48.48 -25.67
N LEU A 163 14.39 -48.72 -24.98
CA LEU A 163 15.51 -49.53 -25.50
C LEU A 163 15.45 -51.07 -25.34
N PRO A 164 14.52 -51.73 -24.62
CA PRO A 164 14.47 -53.20 -24.64
C PRO A 164 13.57 -53.79 -25.75
N ALA A 165 12.77 -53.00 -26.46
CA ALA A 165 11.83 -53.53 -27.46
C ALA A 165 12.46 -53.79 -28.84
N LEU A 166 13.65 -53.24 -29.12
CA LEU A 166 14.39 -53.44 -30.40
C LEU A 166 15.51 -54.50 -30.31
N ALA A 167 15.77 -55.05 -29.13
CA ALA A 167 16.81 -56.07 -28.91
C ALA A 167 16.28 -57.52 -28.95
N ALA A 168 14.96 -57.73 -29.03
CA ALA A 168 14.33 -59.05 -29.10
C ALA A 168 13.93 -59.48 -30.53
N ALA A 169 14.42 -58.77 -31.54
CA ALA A 169 14.19 -59.07 -32.96
C ALA A 169 15.39 -59.78 -33.64
N TRP A 170 16.32 -60.33 -32.86
CA TRP A 170 17.35 -61.30 -33.25
C TRP A 170 17.63 -62.26 -32.09
#